data_AF-A0A2B7ZKJ8-F1
#
_entry.id   AF-A0A2B7ZKJ8-F1
#
_cell.length_a   1.000
_cell.length_b   1.000
_cell.length_c   1.000
_cell.angle_alpha   90.00
_cell.angle_beta   90.00
_cell.angle_gamma   90.00
#
_symmetry.space_group_name_H-M   'P 1'
#
loop_
_entity.id
_entity.type
_entity.pdbx_description
1 polymer ?
#
loop_
_entity_poly.entity_id
_entity_poly.type
_entity_poly.pdbx_seq_one_letter_code
_entity_poly.pdbx_strand_id
1 'polypeptide(L)'
;MAVFLQLLLLIIILLGEIIRQLLKSKAGTRKEGFDLEKLPPYPVEQVKGRARYRTNMGLKRLDQHNWLTIDKNYMEQHELRDALFQTQRIKVFQCLPEAQHACEELLQEVATYLCGRYPTIFEMDKDAVKITKTGEIFCLGDPTDDLEPLEAAARLAMEDFSILLENDSGQSYLAATASLFPVGWCAAERIGYTIAQMHGPVPLWHKEIEFSVDKFLSRLTVGSPMERSSYFIQVTETGESLSSILFQPVGLGNKDVEPRPENILIRRERQTFRRLPKSRAIVFGVKTSLTRLQELPLEELSNLVTEMKSWPAAVAKYKGRDHWGSAVIKWLETKEGAKSL
;
A
#
# COMPACT_ATOMS: atom_id res chain seq x y z
N MET A 1 -0.85 -49.81 36.46
CA MET A 1 -0.97 -49.28 35.08
C MET A 1 -1.12 -47.77 34.99
N ALA A 2 -1.99 -47.12 35.76
CA ALA A 2 -2.22 -45.67 35.68
C ALA A 2 -0.98 -44.80 36.03
N VAL A 3 -0.21 -45.20 37.04
CA VAL A 3 1.02 -44.48 37.48
C VAL A 3 2.11 -44.51 36.40
N PHE A 4 2.21 -45.62 35.65
CA PHE A 4 3.20 -45.77 34.58
C PHE A 4 2.87 -44.88 33.37
N LEU A 5 1.57 -44.71 33.07
CA LEU A 5 1.11 -43.81 32.02
C LEU A 5 1.36 -42.33 32.37
N GLN A 6 1.15 -41.95 33.63
CA GLN A 6 1.44 -40.59 34.11
C GLN A 6 2.93 -40.26 34.08
N LEU A 7 3.78 -41.21 34.47
CA LEU A 7 5.24 -41.03 34.41
C LEU A 7 5.72 -40.87 32.96
N LEU A 8 5.18 -41.67 32.04
CA LEU A 8 5.49 -41.60 30.62
C LEU A 8 5.06 -40.25 30.02
N LEU A 9 3.88 -39.73 30.39
CA LEU A 9 3.38 -38.44 29.94
C LEU A 9 4.28 -37.28 30.43
N LEU A 10 4.71 -37.32 31.69
CA LEU A 10 5.65 -36.35 32.26
C LEU A 10 7.00 -36.35 31.57
N ILE A 11 7.53 -37.53 31.23
CA ILE A 11 8.79 -37.68 30.49
C ILE A 11 8.65 -37.10 29.07
N ILE A 12 7.52 -37.33 28.40
CA ILE A 12 7.26 -36.78 27.05
C ILE A 12 7.17 -35.24 27.10
N ILE A 13 6.52 -34.68 28.12
CA ILE A 13 6.43 -33.22 28.30
C ILE A 13 7.81 -32.63 28.55
N LEU A 14 8.60 -33.21 29.46
CA LEU A 14 9.96 -32.78 29.76
C LEU A 14 10.88 -32.88 28.53
N LEU A 15 10.80 -33.97 27.76
CA LEU A 15 11.53 -34.09 26.49
C LEU A 15 11.08 -33.02 25.48
N GLY A 16 9.78 -32.74 25.40
CA GLY A 16 9.23 -31.68 24.55
C GLY A 16 9.77 -30.29 24.92
N GLU A 17 9.86 -29.99 26.22
CA GLU A 17 10.43 -28.74 26.75
C GLU A 17 11.93 -28.63 26.44
N ILE A 18 12.69 -29.71 26.62
CA ILE A 18 14.13 -29.77 26.34
C ILE A 18 14.39 -29.63 24.84
N ILE A 19 13.61 -30.29 23.98
CA ILE A 19 13.69 -30.15 22.52
C ILE A 19 13.32 -28.72 22.11
N ARG A 20 12.30 -28.11 22.74
CA ARG A 20 11.92 -26.71 22.48
C ARG A 20 13.02 -25.73 22.91
N GLN A 21 13.68 -25.95 24.05
CA GLN A 21 14.81 -25.15 24.49
C GLN A 21 16.04 -25.35 23.60
N LEU A 22 16.32 -26.58 23.17
CA LEU A 22 17.40 -26.88 22.23
C LEU A 22 17.14 -26.25 20.85
N LEU A 23 15.89 -26.26 20.36
CA LEU A 23 15.49 -25.56 19.14
C LEU A 23 15.61 -24.04 19.27
N LYS A 24 15.23 -23.46 20.42
CA LYS A 24 15.49 -22.04 20.71
C LYS A 24 16.99 -21.70 20.80
N SER A 25 17.81 -22.61 21.32
CA SER A 25 19.27 -22.41 21.41
C SER A 25 20.01 -22.61 20.08
N LYS A 26 19.50 -23.50 19.21
CA LYS A 26 20.01 -23.72 17.84
C LYS A 26 19.47 -22.72 16.83
N ALA A 27 18.38 -22.02 17.14
CA ALA A 27 18.03 -20.73 16.53
C ALA A 27 18.99 -19.65 17.05
N GLY A 28 20.30 -19.89 16.89
CA GLY A 28 21.32 -18.89 17.08
C GLY A 28 20.94 -17.69 16.24
N THR A 29 20.95 -16.53 16.88
CA THR A 29 20.76 -15.20 16.32
C THR A 29 21.72 -14.95 15.15
N ARG A 30 21.37 -15.41 13.96
CA ARG A 30 21.64 -14.60 12.77
C ARG A 30 20.52 -13.59 12.69
N LYS A 31 20.67 -12.50 13.45
CA LYS A 31 20.13 -11.22 13.00
C LYS A 31 20.95 -10.90 11.74
N GLU A 32 20.54 -11.40 10.58
CA GLU A 32 20.95 -10.78 9.33
C GLU A 32 20.51 -9.33 9.47
N GLY A 33 21.47 -8.44 9.72
CA GLY A 33 21.19 -7.03 9.93
C GLY A 33 20.54 -6.51 8.66
N PHE A 34 19.27 -6.14 8.72
CA PHE A 34 18.65 -5.34 7.67
C PHE A 34 19.27 -3.95 7.76
N ASP A 35 20.24 -3.69 6.90
CA ASP A 35 20.69 -2.33 6.65
C ASP A 35 19.63 -1.67 5.75
N LEU A 36 18.80 -0.80 6.35
CA LEU A 36 17.68 -0.14 5.68
C LEU A 36 18.12 0.51 4.35
N GLU A 37 19.30 1.14 4.33
CA GLU A 37 19.85 1.82 3.14
C GLU A 37 20.18 0.85 1.99
N LYS A 38 20.40 -0.42 2.31
CA LYS A 38 20.72 -1.47 1.33
C LYS A 38 19.51 -2.31 0.94
N LEU A 39 18.34 -2.07 1.53
CA LEU A 39 17.13 -2.83 1.25
C LEU A 39 16.55 -2.36 -0.10
N PRO A 40 16.60 -3.18 -1.17
CA PRO A 40 16.10 -2.74 -2.47
C PRO A 40 14.60 -2.44 -2.41
N PRO A 41 14.10 -1.52 -3.24
CA PRO A 41 12.67 -1.28 -3.40
C PRO A 41 11.90 -2.58 -3.59
N TYR A 42 10.76 -2.71 -2.91
CA TYR A 42 9.91 -3.89 -3.08
C TYR A 42 9.50 -4.06 -4.56
N PRO A 43 9.58 -5.27 -5.14
CA PRO A 43 9.25 -5.47 -6.54
C PRO A 43 7.85 -4.99 -6.91
N VAL A 44 7.77 -4.18 -7.94
CA VAL A 44 6.50 -3.65 -8.46
C VAL A 44 5.94 -4.55 -9.56
N GLU A 45 4.61 -4.66 -9.62
CA GLU A 45 3.96 -5.40 -10.70
C GLU A 45 4.14 -4.68 -12.04
N GLN A 46 4.67 -5.43 -13.01
CA GLN A 46 4.98 -4.91 -14.34
C GLN A 46 3.72 -4.70 -15.17
N VAL A 47 3.76 -3.74 -16.10
CA VAL A 47 2.71 -3.56 -17.11
C VAL A 47 2.63 -4.82 -18.00
N LYS A 48 1.42 -5.36 -18.18
CA LYS A 48 1.21 -6.73 -18.71
C LYS A 48 1.11 -6.82 -20.23
N GLY A 49 0.89 -5.71 -20.93
CA GLY A 49 0.81 -5.72 -22.39
C GLY A 49 -0.52 -6.24 -22.94
N ARG A 50 -1.63 -6.03 -22.23
CA ARG A 50 -2.95 -6.48 -22.70
C ARG A 50 -3.38 -5.76 -23.99
N ALA A 51 -3.28 -6.45 -25.12
CA ALA A 51 -3.69 -5.93 -26.44
C ALA A 51 -5.21 -5.71 -26.58
N ARG A 52 -6.02 -6.29 -25.67
CA ARG A 52 -7.46 -6.04 -25.60
C ARG A 52 -7.81 -5.47 -24.23
N TYR A 53 -8.41 -4.28 -24.22
CA TYR A 53 -8.88 -3.67 -22.99
C TYR A 53 -10.00 -4.51 -22.36
N ARG A 54 -9.82 -4.80 -21.08
CA ARG A 54 -10.82 -5.44 -20.23
C ARG A 54 -10.71 -4.83 -18.85
N THR A 55 -11.82 -4.33 -18.34
CA THR A 55 -11.89 -3.88 -16.96
C THR A 55 -11.98 -5.13 -16.07
N ASN A 56 -10.97 -5.33 -15.20
CA ASN A 56 -11.01 -6.37 -14.18
C ASN A 56 -10.38 -5.87 -12.88
N MET A 57 -10.74 -6.50 -11.76
CA MET A 57 -10.26 -6.09 -10.45
C MET A 57 -8.78 -6.44 -10.21
N GLY A 58 -8.19 -7.34 -11.00
CA GLY A 58 -6.77 -7.70 -10.89
C GLY A 58 -6.37 -8.33 -9.55
N LEU A 59 -7.34 -8.83 -8.78
CA LEU A 59 -7.12 -9.36 -7.44
C LEU A 59 -6.34 -10.67 -7.46
N LYS A 60 -5.39 -10.80 -6.55
CA LYS A 60 -4.68 -12.03 -6.20
C LYS A 60 -4.59 -12.15 -4.68
N ARG A 61 -4.29 -13.34 -4.16
CA ARG A 61 -4.10 -13.51 -2.71
C ARG A 61 -2.89 -12.71 -2.27
N LEU A 62 -3.03 -12.00 -1.16
CA LEU A 62 -1.92 -11.31 -0.52
C LEU A 62 -0.95 -12.34 0.04
N ASP A 63 0.32 -12.25 -0.33
CA ASP A 63 1.38 -12.90 0.44
C ASP A 63 1.51 -12.20 1.79
N GLN A 64 1.07 -12.90 2.84
CA GLN A 64 1.05 -12.35 4.19
C GLN A 64 2.47 -12.07 4.73
N HIS A 65 3.51 -12.75 4.23
CA HIS A 65 4.89 -12.45 4.61
C HIS A 65 5.33 -11.08 4.09
N ASN A 66 4.67 -10.58 3.04
CA ASN A 66 4.93 -9.31 2.38
C ASN A 66 3.73 -8.35 2.50
N TRP A 67 2.98 -8.39 3.61
CA TRP A 67 1.87 -7.47 3.82
C TRP A 67 2.35 -6.01 3.77
N LEU A 68 3.20 -5.58 4.70
CA LEU A 68 3.80 -4.25 4.74
C LEU A 68 5.27 -4.35 4.35
N THR A 69 5.70 -3.50 3.43
CA THR A 69 7.04 -3.62 2.83
C THR A 69 7.84 -2.37 3.05
N ILE A 70 8.99 -2.54 3.69
CA ILE A 70 9.96 -1.49 3.96
C ILE A 70 11.09 -1.64 2.94
N ASP A 71 11.62 -0.52 2.48
CA ASP A 71 12.75 -0.46 1.56
C ASP A 71 13.61 0.79 1.85
N LYS A 72 14.71 0.96 1.11
CA LYS A 72 15.63 2.08 1.26
C LYS A 72 14.97 3.47 1.23
N ASN A 73 13.78 3.62 0.66
CA ASN A 73 13.08 4.91 0.59
C ASN A 73 12.24 5.19 1.86
N TYR A 74 12.27 4.31 2.86
CA TYR A 74 11.47 4.46 4.09
C TYR A 74 11.68 5.80 4.78
N MET A 75 12.94 6.21 5.00
CA MET A 75 13.21 7.43 5.76
C MET A 75 12.74 8.68 5.04
N GLU A 76 13.06 8.82 3.75
CA GLU A 76 12.63 9.96 2.94
C GLU A 76 11.09 10.03 2.89
N GLN A 77 10.41 8.89 2.70
CA GLN A 77 8.95 8.88 2.71
C GLN A 77 8.37 9.13 4.10
N HIS A 78 9.01 8.65 5.17
CA HIS A 78 8.57 8.88 6.54
C HIS A 78 8.61 10.38 6.89
N GLU A 79 9.69 11.07 6.54
CA GLU A 79 9.81 12.54 6.72
C GLU A 79 8.73 13.30 5.92
N LEU A 80 8.49 12.89 4.68
CA LEU A 80 7.41 13.46 3.87
C LEU A 80 6.03 13.21 4.50
N ARG A 81 5.82 12.02 5.06
CA ARG A 81 4.56 11.66 5.71
C ARG A 81 4.32 12.54 6.94
N ASP A 82 5.34 12.72 7.76
CA ASP A 82 5.28 13.60 8.94
C ASP A 82 4.96 15.05 8.55
N ALA A 83 5.69 15.59 7.55
CA ALA A 83 5.44 16.93 7.04
C ALA A 83 3.99 17.11 6.52
N LEU A 84 3.43 16.10 5.84
CA LEU A 84 2.05 16.16 5.33
C LEU A 84 1.01 16.09 6.46
N PHE A 85 1.24 15.29 7.50
CA PHE A 85 0.36 15.30 8.68
C PHE A 85 0.36 16.65 9.37
N GLN A 86 1.51 17.32 9.47
CA GLN A 86 1.63 18.63 10.11
C GLN A 86 1.02 19.75 9.26
N THR A 87 1.26 19.75 7.94
CA THR A 87 0.93 20.88 7.06
C THR A 87 -0.35 20.71 6.25
N GLN A 88 -0.82 19.47 6.03
CA GLN A 88 -1.97 19.15 5.20
C GLN A 88 -3.00 18.27 5.94
N ARG A 89 -3.01 18.25 7.28
CA ARG A 89 -3.82 17.35 8.13
C ARG A 89 -5.24 17.10 7.59
N ILE A 90 -6.01 18.17 7.36
CA ILE A 90 -7.41 18.09 6.90
C ILE A 90 -7.54 17.31 5.57
N LYS A 91 -6.56 17.47 4.67
CA LYS A 91 -6.56 16.82 3.35
C LYS A 91 -6.11 15.37 3.40
N VAL A 92 -5.27 14.99 4.35
CA VAL A 92 -4.67 13.64 4.40
C VAL A 92 -5.30 12.73 5.43
N PHE A 93 -5.93 13.29 6.47
CA PHE A 93 -6.46 12.54 7.60
C PHE A 93 -7.91 12.90 7.92
N GLN A 94 -8.75 11.87 8.04
CA GLN A 94 -10.10 11.97 8.59
C GLN A 94 -10.44 10.65 9.32
N CYS A 95 -11.16 10.73 10.44
CA CYS A 95 -11.63 9.57 11.18
C CYS A 95 -13.03 9.86 11.73
N LEU A 96 -14.02 9.04 11.37
CA LEU A 96 -15.34 9.10 11.98
C LEU A 96 -15.31 8.39 13.35
N PRO A 97 -16.10 8.85 14.35
CA PRO A 97 -16.07 8.27 15.69
C PRO A 97 -16.25 6.74 15.73
N GLU A 98 -17.14 6.21 14.89
CA GLU A 98 -17.41 4.78 14.79
C GLU A 98 -16.24 3.94 14.26
N ALA A 99 -15.22 4.57 13.65
CA ALA A 99 -14.03 3.91 13.13
C ALA A 99 -12.89 3.80 14.14
N GLN A 100 -12.99 4.45 15.31
CA GLN A 100 -11.90 4.56 16.28
C GLN A 100 -11.34 3.18 16.70
N HIS A 101 -12.20 2.24 17.09
CA HIS A 101 -11.76 0.90 17.49
C HIS A 101 -11.10 0.10 16.36
N ALA A 102 -11.52 0.31 15.11
CA ALA A 102 -10.87 -0.32 13.96
C ALA A 102 -9.48 0.30 13.71
N CYS A 103 -9.30 1.58 13.99
CA CYS A 103 -8.01 2.26 13.91
C CYS A 103 -7.04 1.78 14.99
N GLU A 104 -7.51 1.63 16.23
CA GLU A 104 -6.72 1.06 17.35
C GLU A 104 -6.27 -0.38 17.03
N GLU A 105 -7.20 -1.21 16.54
CA GLU A 105 -6.88 -2.57 16.12
C GLU A 105 -5.87 -2.60 14.97
N LEU A 106 -6.04 -1.73 13.96
CA LEU A 106 -5.09 -1.63 12.85
C LEU A 106 -3.70 -1.24 13.36
N LEU A 107 -3.59 -0.26 14.24
CA LEU A 107 -2.32 0.15 14.83
C LEU A 107 -1.61 -1.05 15.49
N GLN A 108 -2.33 -1.84 16.29
CA GLN A 108 -1.77 -3.04 16.92
C GLN A 108 -1.30 -4.08 15.88
N GLU A 109 -2.08 -4.32 14.82
CA GLU A 109 -1.71 -5.26 13.75
C GLU A 109 -0.48 -4.78 12.97
N VAL A 110 -0.41 -3.49 12.63
CA VAL A 110 0.75 -2.87 11.95
C VAL A 110 2.00 -2.96 12.82
N ALA A 111 1.89 -2.55 14.08
CA ALA A 111 2.95 -2.60 15.08
C ALA A 111 3.52 -4.02 15.23
N THR A 112 2.63 -5.00 15.44
CA THR A 112 2.99 -6.41 15.60
C THR A 112 3.69 -6.94 14.36
N TYR A 113 3.14 -6.63 13.17
CA TYR A 113 3.70 -7.08 11.91
C TYR A 113 5.09 -6.49 11.65
N LEU A 114 5.25 -5.17 11.78
CA LEU A 114 6.51 -4.49 11.48
C LEU A 114 7.63 -4.89 12.45
N CYS A 115 7.34 -4.99 13.75
CA CYS A 115 8.33 -5.44 14.73
C CYS A 115 8.73 -6.91 14.53
N GLY A 116 7.79 -7.77 14.12
CA GLY A 116 8.09 -9.17 13.80
C GLY A 116 8.88 -9.32 12.49
N ARG A 117 8.54 -8.54 11.46
CA ARG A 117 9.11 -8.66 10.11
C ARG A 117 10.42 -7.90 9.92
N TYR A 118 10.61 -6.78 10.63
CA TYR A 118 11.77 -5.89 10.54
C TYR A 118 12.29 -5.51 11.94
N PRO A 119 12.72 -6.49 12.79
CA PRO A 119 13.10 -6.29 14.19
C PRO A 119 14.39 -5.48 14.42
N THR A 120 15.03 -5.04 13.35
CA THR A 120 16.21 -4.14 13.38
C THR A 120 15.83 -2.70 13.09
N ILE A 121 14.63 -2.46 12.54
CA ILE A 121 14.09 -1.15 12.22
C ILE A 121 13.07 -0.75 13.28
N PHE A 122 12.21 -1.67 13.70
CA PHE A 122 11.18 -1.45 14.71
C PHE A 122 11.42 -2.31 15.93
N GLU A 123 11.27 -1.69 17.10
CA GLU A 123 11.37 -2.34 18.39
C GLU A 123 10.01 -2.24 19.09
N MET A 124 9.46 -3.39 19.48
CA MET A 124 8.23 -3.48 20.26
C MET A 124 8.57 -3.37 21.74
N ASP A 125 7.94 -2.41 22.42
CA ASP A 125 7.78 -2.41 23.87
C ASP A 125 6.33 -2.82 24.22
N LYS A 126 6.03 -3.00 25.51
CA LYS A 126 4.74 -3.52 25.98
C LYS A 126 3.53 -2.78 25.39
N ASP A 127 3.61 -1.45 25.36
CA ASP A 127 2.49 -0.59 24.96
C ASP A 127 2.93 0.47 23.91
N ALA A 128 4.08 0.28 23.26
CA ALA A 128 4.63 1.22 22.29
C ALA A 128 5.52 0.56 21.23
N VAL A 129 5.67 1.23 20.08
CA VAL A 129 6.65 0.85 19.05
C VAL A 129 7.65 1.98 18.86
N LYS A 130 8.93 1.63 18.82
CA LYS A 130 10.02 2.55 18.53
C LYS A 130 10.58 2.33 17.13
N ILE A 131 10.75 3.41 16.36
CA ILE A 131 11.58 3.40 15.15
C ILE A 131 13.04 3.59 15.60
N THR A 132 13.85 2.54 15.46
CA THR A 132 15.23 2.51 15.99
C THR A 132 16.13 3.60 15.41
N LYS A 133 15.92 3.96 14.13
CA LYS A 133 16.76 4.92 13.41
C LYS A 133 16.51 6.38 13.81
N THR A 134 15.25 6.76 14.07
CA THR A 134 14.87 8.13 14.46
C THR A 134 14.76 8.29 15.98
N GLY A 135 14.47 7.20 16.68
CA GLY A 135 14.18 7.21 18.11
C GLY A 135 12.73 7.55 18.46
N GLU A 136 11.87 7.81 17.46
CA GLU A 136 10.44 8.09 17.66
C GLU A 136 9.71 6.91 18.28
N ILE A 137 8.73 7.21 19.14
CA ILE A 137 7.94 6.23 19.90
C ILE A 137 6.46 6.50 19.63
N PHE A 138 5.72 5.44 19.31
CA PHE A 138 4.29 5.47 19.03
C PHE A 138 3.56 4.59 20.05
N CYS A 139 2.68 5.16 20.86
CA CYS A 139 1.91 4.41 21.85
C CYS A 139 0.77 3.63 21.19
N LEU A 140 0.49 2.41 21.67
CA LEU A 140 -0.50 1.50 21.06
C LEU A 140 -1.88 1.56 21.73
N GLY A 141 -2.02 2.23 22.87
CA GLY A 141 -3.27 2.21 23.65
C GLY A 141 -3.32 3.24 24.77
N ASP A 142 -2.60 4.36 24.63
CA ASP A 142 -2.70 5.47 25.58
C ASP A 142 -3.72 6.50 25.08
N PRO A 143 -4.92 6.60 25.68
CA PRO A 143 -5.93 7.57 25.28
C PRO A 143 -5.55 9.02 25.65
N THR A 144 -4.43 9.22 26.35
CA THR A 144 -3.85 10.54 26.63
C THR A 144 -2.78 10.95 25.62
N ASP A 145 -2.43 10.06 24.67
CA ASP A 145 -1.58 10.42 23.54
C ASP A 145 -2.36 11.35 22.60
N ASP A 146 -1.71 12.43 22.17
CA ASP A 146 -2.29 13.40 21.23
C ASP A 146 -2.39 12.80 19.80
N LEU A 147 -1.74 11.66 19.56
CA LEU A 147 -1.64 11.04 18.25
C LEU A 147 -2.77 10.02 17.98
N GLU A 148 -3.51 10.26 16.91
CA GLU A 148 -4.57 9.36 16.45
C GLU A 148 -4.01 7.97 16.02
N PRO A 149 -4.66 6.85 16.39
CA PRO A 149 -4.12 5.52 16.11
C PRO A 149 -3.84 5.22 14.63
N LEU A 150 -4.71 5.70 13.74
CA LEU A 150 -4.53 5.52 12.29
C LEU A 150 -3.36 6.36 11.75
N GLU A 151 -3.12 7.54 12.32
CA GLU A 151 -1.95 8.35 11.99
C GLU A 151 -0.66 7.66 12.44
N ALA A 152 -0.62 7.15 13.67
CA ALA A 152 0.51 6.35 14.16
C ALA A 152 0.81 5.15 13.24
N ALA A 153 -0.23 4.42 12.82
CA ALA A 153 -0.07 3.29 11.90
C ALA A 153 0.52 3.72 10.55
N ALA A 154 0.06 4.84 9.99
CA ALA A 154 0.53 5.38 8.72
C ALA A 154 1.94 6.01 8.80
N ARG A 155 2.39 6.44 9.99
CA ARG A 155 3.77 6.90 10.24
C ARG A 155 4.75 5.75 10.38
N LEU A 156 4.31 4.63 10.96
CA LEU A 156 5.10 3.42 11.09
C LEU A 156 5.32 2.73 9.72
N ALA A 157 4.31 2.68 8.86
CA ALA A 157 4.33 1.98 7.58
C ALA A 157 4.77 2.86 6.39
N MET A 158 4.93 2.24 5.21
CA MET A 158 5.08 2.98 3.93
C MET A 158 3.76 3.09 3.17
N GLU A 159 2.72 2.46 3.68
CA GLU A 159 1.38 2.40 3.11
C GLU A 159 0.51 3.55 3.64
N ASP A 160 -0.32 4.10 2.74
CA ASP A 160 -1.52 4.83 3.15
C ASP A 160 -2.59 3.83 3.61
N PHE A 161 -3.39 4.21 4.60
CA PHE A 161 -4.41 3.32 5.16
C PHE A 161 -5.80 3.93 5.12
N SER A 162 -6.78 3.12 4.75
CA SER A 162 -8.20 3.47 4.84
C SER A 162 -8.98 2.35 5.52
N ILE A 163 -9.90 2.74 6.39
CA ILE A 163 -10.83 1.85 7.08
C ILE A 163 -12.18 1.94 6.39
N LEU A 164 -12.70 0.80 5.96
CA LEU A 164 -14.04 0.66 5.44
C LEU A 164 -14.92 -0.06 6.46
N LEU A 165 -16.04 0.58 6.80
CA LEU A 165 -17.14 -0.01 7.56
C LEU A 165 -18.32 -0.28 6.63
N GLU A 166 -19.31 -1.02 7.13
CA GLU A 166 -20.53 -1.35 6.41
C GLU A 166 -21.70 -0.58 7.03
N ASN A 167 -22.52 0.06 6.20
CA ASN A 167 -23.73 0.74 6.66
C ASN A 167 -24.91 -0.22 6.79
N ASP A 168 -26.05 0.25 7.29
CA ASP A 168 -27.28 -0.56 7.48
C ASP A 168 -27.83 -1.17 6.18
N SER A 169 -27.43 -0.62 5.02
CA SER A 169 -27.80 -1.12 3.69
C SER A 169 -26.82 -2.16 3.13
N GLY A 170 -25.81 -2.58 3.92
CA GLY A 170 -24.79 -3.54 3.50
C GLY A 170 -23.72 -2.96 2.57
N GLN A 171 -23.61 -1.64 2.45
CA GLN A 171 -22.65 -0.98 1.58
C GLN A 171 -21.40 -0.58 2.35
N SER A 172 -20.22 -0.88 1.78
CA SER A 172 -18.96 -0.42 2.34
C SER A 172 -18.75 1.07 2.10
N TYR A 173 -18.32 1.81 3.12
CA TYR A 173 -18.02 3.24 3.06
C TYR A 173 -16.72 3.59 3.77
N LEU A 174 -16.10 4.71 3.37
CA LEU A 174 -14.85 5.21 3.93
C LEU A 174 -15.10 5.82 5.31
N ALA A 175 -14.71 5.12 6.38
CA ALA A 175 -14.98 5.53 7.76
C ALA A 175 -13.77 6.20 8.43
N ALA A 176 -12.55 5.87 7.99
CA ALA A 176 -11.34 6.59 8.35
C ALA A 176 -10.30 6.48 7.24
N THR A 177 -9.41 7.46 7.13
CA THR A 177 -8.31 7.43 6.16
C THR A 177 -7.13 8.27 6.61
N ALA A 178 -5.93 7.73 6.38
CA ALA A 178 -4.66 8.42 6.32
C ALA A 178 -4.11 8.23 4.90
N SER A 179 -4.45 9.15 4.00
CA SER A 179 -4.08 9.14 2.57
C SER A 179 -3.13 10.27 2.26
N LEU A 180 -1.83 9.98 2.33
CA LEU A 180 -0.75 10.97 2.28
C LEU A 180 -0.21 11.11 0.86
N PHE A 181 -0.26 10.03 0.08
CA PHE A 181 0.10 10.04 -1.33
C PHE A 181 -1.15 9.75 -2.18
N PRO A 182 -2.24 10.54 -2.12
CA PRO A 182 -3.44 10.29 -2.92
C PRO A 182 -3.24 10.71 -4.39
N VAL A 183 -4.15 10.26 -5.25
CA VAL A 183 -4.27 10.71 -6.65
C VAL A 183 -5.70 11.17 -6.94
N GLY A 184 -5.90 12.48 -7.04
CA GLY A 184 -7.17 13.08 -7.46
C GLY A 184 -8.26 13.10 -6.40
N TRP A 185 -7.87 13.09 -5.12
CA TRP A 185 -8.79 13.27 -4.00
C TRP A 185 -8.10 13.66 -2.70
N CYS A 186 -8.88 14.16 -1.74
CA CYS A 186 -8.45 14.35 -0.35
C CYS A 186 -9.46 13.78 0.65
N ALA A 187 -8.99 13.52 1.88
CA ALA A 187 -9.74 12.86 2.94
C ALA A 187 -11.03 13.60 3.32
N ALA A 188 -10.96 14.92 3.57
CA ALA A 188 -12.10 15.74 3.98
C ALA A 188 -13.26 15.74 2.97
N GLU A 189 -12.98 15.61 1.67
CA GLU A 189 -14.01 15.63 0.63
C GLU A 189 -14.77 14.30 0.52
N ARG A 190 -14.19 13.21 1.03
CA ARG A 190 -14.62 11.85 0.70
C ARG A 190 -14.91 10.96 1.90
N ILE A 191 -14.63 11.42 3.11
CA ILE A 191 -15.02 10.72 4.33
C ILE A 191 -16.54 10.49 4.35
N GLY A 192 -16.98 9.28 4.72
CA GLY A 192 -18.39 8.86 4.71
C GLY A 192 -18.91 8.39 3.34
N TYR A 193 -18.14 8.52 2.26
CA TYR A 193 -18.59 8.08 0.94
C TYR A 193 -18.58 6.55 0.83
N THR A 194 -19.61 6.00 0.18
CA THR A 194 -19.60 4.61 -0.28
C THR A 194 -18.55 4.38 -1.37
N ILE A 195 -18.10 3.14 -1.55
CA ILE A 195 -17.14 2.81 -2.61
C ILE A 195 -17.66 3.19 -4.00
N ALA A 196 -18.97 3.09 -4.25
CA ALA A 196 -19.58 3.55 -5.49
C ALA A 196 -19.43 5.08 -5.69
N GLN A 197 -19.71 5.87 -4.66
CA GLN A 197 -19.56 7.34 -4.71
C GLN A 197 -18.09 7.74 -4.93
N MET A 198 -17.15 7.08 -4.28
CA MET A 198 -15.70 7.31 -4.45
C MET A 198 -15.25 7.15 -5.92
N HIS A 199 -15.88 6.25 -6.67
CA HIS A 199 -15.48 5.86 -8.02
C HIS A 199 -16.36 6.45 -9.12
N GLY A 200 -17.32 7.33 -8.80
CA GLY A 200 -18.14 8.03 -9.80
C GLY A 200 -17.36 8.67 -10.96
N PRO A 201 -16.15 9.27 -10.74
CA PRO A 201 -15.35 9.82 -11.83
C PRO A 201 -14.69 8.78 -12.76
N VAL A 202 -14.67 7.50 -12.39
CA VAL A 202 -13.94 6.45 -13.13
C VAL A 202 -14.80 5.95 -14.30
N PRO A 203 -14.32 6.07 -15.56
CA PRO A 203 -15.08 5.60 -16.71
C PRO A 203 -15.40 4.11 -16.62
N LEU A 204 -16.61 3.73 -17.04
CA LEU A 204 -17.11 2.35 -17.08
C LEU A 204 -17.31 1.69 -15.70
N TRP A 205 -17.08 2.39 -14.58
CA TRP A 205 -17.16 1.82 -13.24
C TRP A 205 -18.52 1.16 -12.94
N HIS A 206 -19.60 1.94 -13.02
CA HIS A 206 -20.96 1.49 -12.72
C HIS A 206 -21.41 0.35 -13.64
N LYS A 207 -20.93 0.34 -14.88
CA LYS A 207 -21.34 -0.65 -15.89
C LYS A 207 -20.59 -1.98 -15.75
N GLU A 208 -19.31 -1.94 -15.38
CA GLU A 208 -18.43 -3.10 -15.54
C GLU A 208 -17.84 -3.64 -14.22
N ILE A 209 -17.76 -2.84 -13.16
CA ILE A 209 -16.93 -3.18 -11.99
C ILE A 209 -17.65 -3.09 -10.65
N GLU A 210 -18.56 -2.13 -10.46
CA GLU A 210 -19.21 -1.85 -9.17
C GLU A 210 -19.74 -3.12 -8.47
N PHE A 211 -20.63 -3.87 -9.14
CA PHE A 211 -21.17 -5.11 -8.60
C PHE A 211 -20.10 -6.14 -8.18
N SER A 212 -19.02 -6.25 -8.97
CA SER A 212 -17.94 -7.18 -8.67
C SER A 212 -17.13 -6.76 -7.44
N VAL A 213 -16.97 -5.45 -7.23
CA VAL A 213 -16.26 -4.88 -6.08
C VAL A 213 -17.09 -5.05 -4.82
N ASP A 214 -18.38 -4.74 -4.85
CA ASP A 214 -19.26 -4.91 -3.68
C ASP A 214 -19.32 -6.39 -3.24
N LYS A 215 -19.44 -7.29 -4.23
CA LYS A 215 -19.40 -8.74 -3.99
C LYS A 215 -18.05 -9.20 -3.44
N PHE A 216 -16.95 -8.57 -3.85
CA PHE A 216 -15.62 -8.86 -3.34
C PHE A 216 -15.49 -8.43 -1.88
N LEU A 217 -15.83 -7.18 -1.56
CA LEU A 217 -15.70 -6.62 -0.21
C LEU A 217 -16.55 -7.38 0.81
N SER A 218 -17.81 -7.67 0.46
CA SER A 218 -18.71 -8.48 1.31
C SER A 218 -18.22 -9.91 1.58
N ARG A 219 -17.43 -10.50 0.66
CA ARG A 219 -16.87 -11.85 0.80
C ARG A 219 -15.47 -11.89 1.39
N LEU A 220 -14.83 -10.74 1.61
CA LEU A 220 -13.48 -10.68 2.15
C LEU A 220 -13.48 -11.15 3.61
N THR A 221 -12.86 -12.30 3.86
CA THR A 221 -12.69 -12.87 5.20
C THR A 221 -11.30 -12.57 5.78
N VAL A 222 -11.14 -12.70 7.10
CA VAL A 222 -9.86 -12.52 7.80
C VAL A 222 -8.79 -13.46 7.24
N GLY A 223 -9.15 -14.71 6.93
CA GLY A 223 -8.23 -15.72 6.41
C GLY A 223 -7.94 -15.62 4.90
N SER A 224 -8.51 -14.63 4.21
CA SER A 224 -8.37 -14.48 2.75
C SER A 224 -7.99 -13.05 2.34
N PRO A 225 -6.87 -12.50 2.85
CA PRO A 225 -6.44 -11.18 2.45
C PRO A 225 -6.05 -11.17 0.95
N MET A 226 -6.34 -10.07 0.29
CA MET A 226 -6.16 -9.92 -1.16
C MET A 226 -5.30 -8.70 -1.47
N GLU A 227 -4.70 -8.70 -2.65
CA GLU A 227 -4.00 -7.55 -3.18
C GLU A 227 -4.26 -7.38 -4.68
N ARG A 228 -3.99 -6.18 -5.18
CA ARG A 228 -3.95 -5.86 -6.61
C ARG A 228 -2.93 -4.77 -6.85
N SER A 229 -2.63 -4.53 -8.12
CA SER A 229 -1.78 -3.43 -8.54
C SER A 229 -2.53 -2.53 -9.52
N SER A 230 -2.30 -1.23 -9.40
CA SER A 230 -2.70 -0.22 -10.37
C SER A 230 -1.49 0.64 -10.75
N TYR A 231 -1.59 1.32 -11.88
CA TYR A 231 -0.61 2.31 -12.28
C TYR A 231 -1.25 3.52 -12.93
N PHE A 232 -0.53 4.62 -12.83
CA PHE A 232 -0.82 5.91 -13.43
C PHE A 232 0.45 6.42 -14.12
N ILE A 233 0.25 7.26 -15.13
CA ILE A 233 1.34 7.99 -15.76
C ILE A 233 1.27 9.43 -15.27
N GLN A 234 2.39 9.92 -14.77
CA GLN A 234 2.53 11.26 -14.22
C GLN A 234 3.65 11.98 -14.96
N VAL A 235 3.39 13.21 -15.38
CA VAL A 235 4.39 14.09 -15.98
C VAL A 235 4.81 15.08 -14.90
N THR A 236 6.12 15.19 -14.69
CA THR A 236 6.74 16.02 -13.65
C THR A 236 7.59 17.13 -14.25
N GLU A 237 7.83 18.18 -13.48
CA GLU A 237 8.82 19.20 -13.86
C GLU A 237 10.23 18.80 -13.41
N THR A 238 11.24 19.32 -14.11
CA THR A 238 12.63 19.12 -13.71
C THR A 238 12.89 19.81 -12.38
N GLY A 239 13.34 19.04 -11.38
CA GLY A 239 13.57 19.55 -10.03
C GLY A 239 12.32 19.61 -9.14
N GLU A 240 11.17 19.10 -9.61
CA GLU A 240 9.97 18.98 -8.78
C GLU A 240 10.26 18.12 -7.55
N SER A 241 9.83 18.59 -6.37
CA SER A 241 10.09 17.90 -5.10
C SER A 241 9.32 16.59 -5.01
N LEU A 242 9.88 15.59 -4.31
CA LEU A 242 9.21 14.31 -4.12
C LEU A 242 7.86 14.47 -3.39
N SER A 243 7.75 15.43 -2.47
CA SER A 243 6.49 15.79 -1.82
C SER A 243 5.41 16.17 -2.83
N SER A 244 5.72 17.08 -3.75
CA SER A 244 4.79 17.49 -4.82
C SER A 244 4.43 16.31 -5.72
N ILE A 245 5.42 15.49 -6.08
CA ILE A 245 5.20 14.32 -6.93
C ILE A 245 4.26 13.30 -6.28
N LEU A 246 4.43 13.02 -4.98
CA LEU A 246 3.67 11.98 -4.28
C LEU A 246 2.29 12.47 -3.79
N PHE A 247 2.19 13.72 -3.34
CA PHE A 247 0.95 14.32 -2.84
C PHE A 247 0.18 15.01 -3.97
N GLN A 248 -0.76 14.28 -4.59
CA GLN A 248 -1.49 14.72 -5.77
C GLN A 248 -3.02 14.82 -5.50
N PRO A 249 -3.48 15.72 -4.60
CA PRO A 249 -4.87 15.75 -4.16
C PRO A 249 -5.86 16.20 -5.25
N VAL A 250 -5.40 16.95 -6.26
CA VAL A 250 -6.24 17.40 -7.39
C VAL A 250 -6.19 16.42 -8.57
N GLY A 251 -5.15 15.59 -8.63
CA GLY A 251 -4.91 14.61 -9.68
C GLY A 251 -3.71 14.97 -10.54
N LEU A 252 -3.30 14.04 -11.43
CA LEU A 252 -2.03 14.10 -12.18
C LEU A 252 -2.05 15.09 -13.37
N GLY A 253 -2.90 16.11 -13.31
CA GLY A 253 -3.32 16.94 -14.44
C GLY A 253 -2.36 18.06 -14.84
N ASN A 254 -1.05 17.85 -14.80
CA ASN A 254 -0.05 18.84 -15.22
C ASN A 254 0.06 18.93 -16.75
N LYS A 255 -1.04 19.29 -17.43
CA LYS A 255 -1.11 19.34 -18.90
C LYS A 255 -0.19 20.40 -19.53
N ASP A 256 0.21 21.39 -18.74
CA ASP A 256 1.04 22.51 -19.21
C ASP A 256 2.53 22.16 -19.29
N VAL A 257 2.94 21.01 -18.74
CA VAL A 257 4.32 20.54 -18.75
C VAL A 257 4.55 19.68 -20.00
N GLU A 258 5.55 20.03 -20.82
CA GLU A 258 5.91 19.20 -21.98
C GLU A 258 6.40 17.80 -21.53
N PRO A 259 5.77 16.72 -22.01
CA PRO A 259 6.10 15.36 -21.57
C PRO A 259 7.39 14.87 -22.23
N ARG A 260 8.51 15.03 -21.52
CA ARG A 260 9.81 14.46 -21.92
C ARG A 260 10.05 13.11 -21.25
N PRO A 261 10.76 12.15 -21.88
CA PRO A 261 10.98 10.83 -21.29
C PRO A 261 11.57 10.85 -19.87
N GLU A 262 12.50 11.75 -19.57
CA GLU A 262 13.11 11.96 -18.25
C GLU A 262 12.10 12.48 -17.19
N ASN A 263 11.05 13.14 -17.64
CA ASN A 263 10.03 13.78 -16.80
C ASN A 263 8.77 12.91 -16.62
N ILE A 264 8.69 11.76 -17.31
CA ILE A 264 7.56 10.83 -17.20
C ILE A 264 7.85 9.77 -16.12
N LEU A 265 6.93 9.67 -15.16
CA LEU A 265 6.92 8.68 -14.10
C LEU A 265 5.78 7.68 -14.30
N ILE A 266 6.07 6.41 -14.03
CA ILE A 266 5.10 5.36 -13.84
C ILE A 266 4.88 5.24 -12.34
N ARG A 267 3.79 5.84 -11.88
CA ARG A 267 3.34 5.76 -10.49
C ARG A 267 2.54 4.49 -10.30
N ARG A 268 3.03 3.56 -9.49
CA ARG A 268 2.40 2.28 -9.20
C ARG A 268 1.87 2.26 -7.79
N GLU A 269 0.71 1.65 -7.63
CA GLU A 269 0.06 1.48 -6.33
C GLU A 269 -0.18 -0.02 -6.11
N ARG A 270 0.48 -0.55 -5.07
CA ARG A 270 0.16 -1.87 -4.54
C ARG A 270 -0.91 -1.70 -3.48
N GLN A 271 -2.06 -2.29 -3.76
CA GLN A 271 -3.28 -2.13 -2.98
C GLN A 271 -3.56 -3.45 -2.26
N THR A 272 -3.68 -3.40 -0.94
CA THR A 272 -3.96 -4.56 -0.08
C THR A 272 -5.32 -4.41 0.58
N PHE A 273 -6.02 -5.53 0.75
CA PHE A 273 -7.35 -5.61 1.38
C PHE A 273 -7.31 -6.68 2.46
N ARG A 274 -7.53 -6.27 3.72
CA ARG A 274 -7.53 -7.17 4.88
C ARG A 274 -8.77 -6.93 5.71
N ARG A 275 -9.45 -7.99 6.12
CA ARG A 275 -10.52 -7.92 7.12
C ARG A 275 -9.89 -8.04 8.50
N LEU A 276 -10.11 -7.06 9.37
CA LEU A 276 -9.61 -7.10 10.74
C LEU A 276 -10.34 -8.17 11.59
N PRO A 277 -9.64 -8.89 12.48
CA PRO A 277 -10.22 -10.01 13.22
C PRO A 277 -11.30 -9.61 14.23
N LYS A 278 -11.14 -8.50 14.96
CA LYS A 278 -12.02 -8.04 16.04
C LYS A 278 -13.12 -7.11 15.53
N SER A 279 -12.75 -5.95 14.98
CA SER A 279 -13.68 -4.93 14.50
C SER A 279 -14.44 -5.35 13.24
N ARG A 280 -13.91 -6.35 12.51
CA ARG A 280 -14.42 -6.76 11.20
C ARG A 280 -14.39 -5.64 10.15
N ALA A 281 -13.70 -4.53 10.40
CA ALA A 281 -13.50 -3.51 9.38
C ALA A 281 -12.61 -4.04 8.24
N ILE A 282 -12.74 -3.47 7.05
CA ILE A 282 -11.80 -3.73 5.95
C ILE A 282 -10.73 -2.64 5.97
N VAL A 283 -9.48 -3.05 6.04
CA VAL A 283 -8.32 -2.19 5.83
C VAL A 283 -7.94 -2.23 4.36
N PHE A 284 -7.94 -1.07 3.74
CA PHE A 284 -7.39 -0.83 2.41
C PHE A 284 -6.05 -0.12 2.55
N GLY A 285 -4.96 -0.85 2.28
CA GLY A 285 -3.59 -0.31 2.35
C GLY A 285 -3.03 -0.03 0.96
N VAL A 286 -2.38 1.11 0.75
CA VAL A 286 -1.81 1.51 -0.55
C VAL A 286 -0.34 1.88 -0.39
N LYS A 287 0.56 1.07 -0.96
CA LYS A 287 1.97 1.44 -1.12
C LYS A 287 2.19 2.05 -2.49
N THR A 288 2.72 3.27 -2.52
CA THR A 288 3.07 3.96 -3.75
C THR A 288 4.54 3.75 -4.10
N SER A 289 4.81 3.53 -5.38
CA SER A 289 6.16 3.45 -5.93
C SER A 289 6.26 4.22 -7.23
N LEU A 290 7.42 4.83 -7.48
CA LEU A 290 7.69 5.63 -8.66
C LEU A 290 8.81 4.99 -9.47
N THR A 291 8.69 5.01 -10.80
CA THR A 291 9.76 4.57 -11.71
C THR A 291 9.80 5.52 -12.89
N ARG A 292 11.00 5.98 -13.28
CA ARG A 292 11.14 6.83 -14.46
C ARG A 292 10.90 6.01 -15.73
N LEU A 293 10.32 6.61 -16.76
CA LEU A 293 10.09 5.96 -18.05
C LEU A 293 11.39 5.41 -18.66
N GLN A 294 12.51 6.14 -18.47
CA GLN A 294 13.82 5.76 -19.00
C GLN A 294 14.38 4.49 -18.35
N GLU A 295 14.01 4.22 -17.10
CA GLU A 295 14.42 3.05 -16.32
C GLU A 295 13.63 1.79 -16.70
N LEU A 296 12.52 1.92 -17.44
CA LEU A 296 11.73 0.75 -17.81
C LEU A 296 12.54 -0.20 -18.71
N PRO A 297 12.46 -1.52 -18.44
CA PRO A 297 12.89 -2.53 -19.39
C PRO A 297 12.15 -2.35 -20.73
N LEU A 298 12.82 -2.68 -21.85
CA LEU A 298 12.25 -2.53 -23.18
C LEU A 298 10.93 -3.31 -23.33
N GLU A 299 10.85 -4.50 -22.74
CA GLU A 299 9.63 -5.32 -22.74
C GLU A 299 8.46 -4.62 -22.03
N GLU A 300 8.70 -4.05 -20.84
CA GLU A 300 7.65 -3.34 -20.10
C GLU A 300 7.21 -2.06 -20.84
N LEU A 301 8.14 -1.35 -21.47
CA LEU A 301 7.83 -0.17 -22.29
C LEU A 301 6.96 -0.55 -23.51
N SER A 302 7.27 -1.65 -24.18
CA SER A 302 6.46 -2.21 -25.27
C SER A 302 5.06 -2.62 -24.77
N ASN A 303 4.98 -3.24 -23.59
CA ASN A 303 3.71 -3.60 -22.95
C ASN A 303 2.86 -2.37 -22.63
N LEU A 304 3.46 -1.28 -22.14
CA LEU A 304 2.77 -0.01 -21.88
C LEU A 304 2.18 0.57 -23.17
N VAL A 305 2.95 0.62 -24.26
CA VAL A 305 2.45 1.09 -25.56
C VAL A 305 1.30 0.21 -26.07
N THR A 306 1.42 -1.11 -25.90
CA THR A 306 0.40 -2.09 -26.32
C THR A 306 -0.91 -1.88 -25.57
N GLU A 307 -0.87 -1.75 -24.23
CA GLU A 307 -2.06 -1.46 -23.43
C GLU A 307 -2.66 -0.10 -23.79
N MET A 308 -1.83 0.94 -23.91
CA MET A 308 -2.25 2.30 -24.21
C MET A 308 -3.03 2.41 -25.53
N LYS A 309 -2.61 1.66 -26.56
CA LYS A 309 -3.29 1.59 -27.86
C LYS A 309 -4.65 0.89 -27.77
N SER A 310 -4.83 -0.01 -26.80
CA SER A 310 -6.09 -0.77 -26.63
C SER A 310 -7.19 0.00 -25.88
N TRP A 311 -6.85 1.10 -25.19
CA TRP A 311 -7.80 1.80 -24.33
C TRP A 311 -8.94 2.47 -25.10
N PRO A 312 -10.21 2.30 -24.66
CA PRO A 312 -11.33 3.10 -25.15
C PRO A 312 -11.09 4.59 -24.93
N ALA A 313 -11.68 5.45 -25.76
CA ALA A 313 -11.44 6.90 -25.76
C ALA A 313 -11.64 7.54 -24.36
N ALA A 314 -12.71 7.17 -23.65
CA ALA A 314 -12.98 7.69 -22.30
C ALA A 314 -11.90 7.28 -21.28
N VAL A 315 -11.42 6.03 -21.35
CA VAL A 315 -10.35 5.52 -20.49
C VAL A 315 -9.02 6.18 -20.82
N ALA A 316 -8.71 6.33 -22.10
CA ALA A 316 -7.50 7.01 -22.57
C ALA A 316 -7.46 8.47 -22.12
N LYS A 317 -8.57 9.20 -22.25
CA LYS A 317 -8.71 10.58 -21.76
C LYS A 317 -8.55 10.66 -20.24
N TYR A 318 -9.20 9.76 -19.50
CA TYR A 318 -9.08 9.68 -18.04
C TYR A 318 -7.63 9.41 -17.59
N LYS A 319 -6.91 8.55 -18.30
CA LYS A 319 -5.49 8.25 -18.05
C LYS A 319 -4.52 9.30 -18.61
N GLY A 320 -5.02 10.39 -19.19
CA GLY A 320 -4.21 11.49 -19.72
C GLY A 320 -3.41 11.17 -20.97
N ARG A 321 -3.77 10.10 -21.71
CA ARG A 321 -2.99 9.63 -22.89
C ARG A 321 -2.70 10.74 -23.90
N ASP A 322 -3.65 11.65 -24.11
CA ASP A 322 -3.53 12.73 -25.10
C ASP A 322 -2.36 13.68 -24.79
N HIS A 323 -1.93 13.74 -23.52
CA HIS A 323 -0.79 14.54 -23.09
C HIS A 323 0.52 13.77 -23.31
N TRP A 324 0.72 12.63 -22.64
CA TRP A 324 2.03 11.95 -22.59
C TRP A 324 2.23 10.83 -23.63
N GLY A 325 1.18 10.37 -24.30
CA GLY A 325 1.21 9.12 -25.09
C GLY A 325 2.16 9.13 -26.28
N SER A 326 2.27 10.28 -26.97
CA SER A 326 3.16 10.45 -28.12
C SER A 326 4.64 10.39 -27.70
N ALA A 327 4.98 10.95 -26.54
CA ALA A 327 6.33 10.91 -25.99
C ALA A 327 6.77 9.48 -25.63
N VAL A 328 5.87 8.68 -25.05
CA VAL A 328 6.13 7.27 -24.73
C VAL A 328 6.37 6.43 -25.99
N ILE A 329 5.60 6.65 -27.07
CA ILE A 329 5.80 5.93 -28.35
C ILE A 329 7.16 6.29 -28.95
N LYS A 330 7.48 7.58 -29.06
CA LYS A 330 8.78 8.03 -29.60
C LYS A 330 9.96 7.50 -28.79
N TRP A 331 9.80 7.41 -27.47
CA TRP A 331 10.82 6.83 -26.58
C TRP A 331 11.03 5.34 -26.83
N LEU A 332 9.95 4.58 -27.05
CA LEU A 332 10.05 3.16 -27.43
C LEU A 332 10.82 3.00 -28.75
N GLU A 333 10.46 3.74 -29.78
CA GLU A 333 11.14 3.73 -31.10
C GLU A 333 12.64 4.05 -30.96
N THR A 334 12.98 5.02 -30.10
CA THR A 334 14.37 5.39 -29.79
C THR A 334 15.13 4.23 -29.12
N LYS A 335 14.53 3.59 -28.11
CA LYS A 335 15.17 2.44 -27.42
C LYS A 335 15.30 1.22 -28.33
N GLU A 336 14.34 0.97 -29.22
CA GLU A 336 14.44 -0.12 -30.20
C GLU A 336 15.55 0.13 -31.20
N GLY A 337 15.65 1.34 -31.74
CA GLY A 337 16.73 1.75 -32.65
C GLY A 337 18.13 1.64 -32.02
N ALA A 338 18.27 2.03 -30.75
CA ALA A 338 19.52 1.92 -30.01
C ALA A 338 19.96 0.47 -29.72
N LYS A 339 19.03 -0.51 -29.74
CA LYS A 339 19.34 -1.94 -29.56
C LYS A 339 19.70 -2.65 -30.87
N SER A 340 19.31 -2.06 -32.01
CA SER A 340 19.62 -2.58 -33.35
C SER A 340 20.98 -2.15 -33.90
N LEU A 341 21.66 -1.22 -33.20
CA LEU A 341 23.04 -0.82 -33.40
C LEU A 341 23.94 -1.58 -32.41
#